data_AF-A0A0S3U9G2-F1
#
_entry.id   AF-A0A0S3U9G2-F1
#
_cell.length_a   1.000
_cell.length_b   1.000
_cell.length_c   1.000
_cell.angle_alpha   90.00
_cell.angle_beta   90.00
_cell.angle_gamma   90.00
#
_symmetry.space_group_name_H-M   'P 1'
#
loop_
_entity.id
_entity.type
_entity.pdbx_description
1 polymer ?
#
loop_
_entity_poly.entity_id
_entity_poly.type
_entity_poly.pdbx_seq_one_letter_code
_entity_poly.pdbx_strand_id
1 'polypeptide(L)'
;MRELPKALQTDGTSPQVNQSIALSGLLPPPDRTRARVLAWLKGNVPETRIRHILRVEQFAIELAQLHGLNVEKAAQAALMHDLAKFFKPKRLLSMAIAEGLTLDPIDESNPHLLHADAGAIVARDEFGVQDEEVLDAIRHHTLGSPTMTLLGCVVYLADGLEPGRGNTPELEELRRLSHEDLIQATWRAADASLRHLIQAGHLIHPRTVQTRNAFLQQYKQTEAKPRTLQNHFVKGIQP
;
A
#
# COMPACT_ATOMS: atom_id res chain seq x y z
N MET A 1 7.38 -60.17 15.61
CA MET A 1 7.56 -60.66 16.99
C MET A 1 9.06 -60.82 17.27
N ARG A 2 9.64 -59.89 18.04
CA ARG A 2 10.60 -60.11 19.13
C ARG A 2 11.00 -58.75 19.70
N GLU A 3 11.17 -58.75 21.00
CA GLU A 3 10.93 -57.65 21.92
C GLU A 3 12.16 -56.78 22.20
N LEU A 4 11.87 -55.59 22.75
CA LEU A 4 12.79 -54.66 23.42
C LEU A 4 13.46 -55.30 24.65
N PRO A 5 14.63 -54.80 25.09
CA PRO A 5 15.04 -54.83 26.49
C PRO A 5 14.81 -53.48 27.19
N LYS A 6 14.37 -53.56 28.44
CA LYS A 6 14.08 -52.49 29.40
C LYS A 6 15.35 -51.84 29.97
N ALA A 7 15.10 -50.62 30.45
CA ALA A 7 15.91 -49.66 31.20
C ALA A 7 16.82 -50.19 32.34
N LEU A 8 17.88 -49.42 32.61
CA LEU A 8 18.48 -49.22 33.92
C LEU A 8 18.53 -47.72 34.24
N GLN A 9 17.87 -47.35 35.34
CA GLN A 9 18.09 -46.16 36.18
C GLN A 9 19.34 -46.44 37.07
N THR A 10 20.05 -45.56 37.77
CA THR A 10 19.97 -44.17 38.31
C THR A 10 21.43 -43.62 38.33
N ASP A 11 21.72 -42.33 38.34
CA ASP A 11 21.82 -41.40 39.48
C ASP A 11 22.11 -40.02 38.84
N GLY A 12 21.63 -38.87 39.30
CA GLY A 12 21.48 -38.48 40.69
C GLY A 12 22.45 -37.34 41.04
N THR A 13 22.43 -36.23 40.28
CA THR A 13 22.90 -34.93 40.76
C THR A 13 22.16 -33.79 40.03
N SER A 14 21.21 -33.19 40.74
CA SER A 14 20.92 -31.75 40.63
C SER A 14 21.59 -31.11 41.86
N PRO A 15 22.11 -29.86 41.79
CA PRO A 15 21.19 -28.76 41.96
C PRO A 15 21.47 -27.51 41.09
N GLN A 16 20.36 -26.88 40.76
CA GLN A 16 20.15 -25.42 40.72
C GLN A 16 20.42 -24.64 39.43
N VAL A 17 19.27 -24.20 38.89
CA VAL A 17 18.94 -22.83 38.48
C VAL A 17 19.65 -22.31 37.23
N ASN A 18 18.91 -22.34 36.13
CA ASN A 18 18.68 -21.08 35.43
C ASN A 18 17.23 -20.97 34.99
N GLN A 19 16.47 -20.19 35.76
CA GLN A 19 15.23 -19.59 35.28
C GLN A 19 15.58 -18.77 34.03
N SER A 20 15.17 -19.24 32.86
CA SER A 20 15.11 -18.37 31.69
C SER A 20 13.93 -17.44 31.89
N ILE A 21 14.29 -16.27 32.40
CA ILE A 21 13.54 -15.05 32.59
C ILE A 21 12.45 -14.90 31.52
N ALA A 22 11.20 -14.85 31.97
CA ALA A 22 10.14 -14.16 31.25
C ALA A 22 10.60 -12.70 31.12
N LEU A 23 11.24 -12.37 29.99
CA LEU A 23 11.47 -10.98 29.60
C LEU A 23 10.12 -10.43 29.14
N SER A 24 9.28 -10.10 30.11
CA SER A 24 8.32 -9.01 30.02
C SER A 24 9.11 -7.69 29.94
N GLY A 25 9.90 -7.53 28.88
CA GLY A 25 10.28 -6.23 28.40
C GLY A 25 9.16 -5.80 27.47
N LEU A 26 8.38 -4.79 27.86
CA LEU A 26 7.62 -4.01 26.90
C LEU A 26 8.61 -3.65 25.79
N LEU A 27 8.50 -4.30 24.63
CA LEU A 27 9.04 -3.70 23.41
C LEU A 27 8.48 -2.27 23.42
N PRO A 28 9.32 -1.24 23.23
CA PRO A 28 8.81 0.11 23.13
C PRO A 28 7.66 0.08 22.12
N PRO A 29 6.54 0.77 22.42
CA PRO A 29 5.41 0.75 21.50
C PRO A 29 5.95 1.10 20.12
N PRO A 30 5.55 0.36 19.08
CA PRO A 30 6.09 0.55 17.75
C PRO A 30 5.99 2.04 17.38
N ASP A 31 7.15 2.68 17.29
CA ASP A 31 7.27 4.09 16.99
C ASP A 31 7.06 4.26 15.48
N ARG A 32 5.94 4.84 15.06
CA ARG A 32 5.66 5.11 13.63
C ARG A 32 6.02 6.52 13.20
N THR A 33 6.87 7.21 13.97
CA THR A 33 7.33 8.55 13.60
C THR A 33 8.00 8.52 12.24
N ARG A 34 7.78 9.57 11.46
CA ARG A 34 8.44 9.78 10.18
C ARG A 34 9.96 9.61 10.27
N ALA A 35 10.57 10.04 11.38
CA ALA A 35 12.01 9.90 11.63
C ALA A 35 12.46 8.43 11.70
N ARG A 36 11.75 7.56 12.43
CA ARG A 36 12.08 6.13 12.51
C ARG A 36 11.91 5.44 11.16
N VAL A 37 10.83 5.74 10.43
CA VAL A 37 10.58 5.16 9.10
C VAL A 37 11.70 5.54 8.13
N LEU A 38 12.13 6.81 8.12
CA LEU A 38 13.25 7.25 7.29
C LEU A 38 14.58 6.60 7.69
N ALA A 39 14.85 6.41 8.97
CA ALA A 39 16.04 5.70 9.43
C ALA A 39 16.03 4.24 8.96
N TRP A 40 14.89 3.56 9.03
CA TRP A 40 14.74 2.20 8.53
C TRP A 40 14.93 2.14 7.01
N LEU A 41 14.31 3.06 6.26
CA LEU A 41 14.44 3.13 4.79
C LEU A 41 15.91 3.30 4.36
N LYS A 42 16.68 4.16 5.04
CA LYS A 42 18.12 4.34 4.78
C LYS A 42 18.94 3.05 4.89
N GLY A 43 18.50 2.09 5.71
CA GLY A 43 19.16 0.79 5.85
C GLY A 43 18.64 -0.30 4.90
N ASN A 44 17.49 -0.11 4.24
CA ASN A 44 16.76 -1.18 3.56
C ASN A 44 16.49 -0.92 2.07
N VAL A 45 16.54 0.33 1.61
CA VAL A 45 16.33 0.69 0.20
C VAL A 45 17.42 1.65 -0.28
N PRO A 46 17.77 1.66 -1.59
CA PRO A 46 18.77 2.57 -2.11
C PRO A 46 18.30 4.02 -2.05
N GLU A 47 19.25 4.95 -1.99
CA GLU A 47 18.99 6.40 -1.90
C GLU A 47 18.08 6.92 -3.04
N THR A 48 18.18 6.34 -4.25
CA THR A 48 17.29 6.65 -5.37
C THR A 48 15.82 6.37 -5.05
N ARG A 49 15.55 5.28 -4.33
CA ARG A 49 14.20 4.90 -3.88
C ARG A 49 13.72 5.79 -2.74
N ILE A 50 14.61 6.21 -1.83
CA ILE A 50 14.24 7.15 -0.76
C ILE A 50 13.77 8.47 -1.38
N ARG A 51 14.51 9.00 -2.36
CA ARG A 51 14.08 10.22 -3.07
C ARG A 51 12.74 10.04 -3.78
N HIS A 52 12.46 8.86 -4.34
CA HIS A 52 11.14 8.54 -4.90
C HIS A 52 10.07 8.61 -3.81
N ILE A 53 10.24 7.87 -2.72
CA ILE A 53 9.29 7.84 -1.59
C ILE A 53 8.99 9.25 -1.06
N LEU A 54 10.01 10.10 -0.91
CA LEU A 54 9.83 11.47 -0.44
C LEU A 54 9.01 12.34 -1.41
N ARG A 55 9.15 12.12 -2.73
CA ARG A 55 8.33 12.84 -3.72
C ARG A 55 6.90 12.29 -3.76
N VAL A 56 6.71 10.98 -3.58
CA VAL A 56 5.38 10.37 -3.41
C VAL A 56 4.69 10.91 -2.16
N GLU A 57 5.39 10.98 -1.02
CA GLU A 57 4.88 11.59 0.22
C GLU A 57 4.42 13.04 -0.01
N GLN A 58 5.27 13.86 -0.63
CA GLN A 58 4.95 15.26 -0.90
C GLN A 58 3.74 15.41 -1.83
N PHE A 59 3.67 14.61 -2.89
CA PHE A 59 2.58 14.68 -3.86
C PHE A 59 1.27 14.10 -3.29
N ALA A 60 1.33 13.07 -2.45
CA ALA A 60 0.17 12.54 -1.74
C ALA A 60 -0.40 13.56 -0.74
N ILE A 61 0.45 14.32 -0.04
CA ILE A 61 0.05 15.43 0.84
C ILE A 61 -0.72 16.49 0.06
N GLU A 62 -0.18 16.89 -1.10
CA GLU A 62 -0.82 17.88 -1.99
C GLU A 62 -2.22 17.43 -2.45
N LEU A 63 -2.32 16.20 -2.97
CA LEU A 63 -3.60 15.64 -3.40
C LEU A 63 -4.58 15.51 -2.22
N ALA A 64 -4.12 15.07 -1.04
CA ALA A 64 -4.97 14.95 0.14
C ALA A 64 -5.52 16.32 0.58
N GLN A 65 -4.70 17.37 0.57
CA GLN A 65 -5.14 18.74 0.89
C GLN A 65 -6.21 19.22 -0.10
N LEU A 66 -5.97 19.03 -1.40
CA LEU A 66 -6.87 19.50 -2.44
C LEU A 66 -8.23 18.81 -2.41
N HIS A 67 -8.24 17.51 -2.11
CA HIS A 67 -9.45 16.69 -2.04
C HIS A 67 -10.09 16.62 -0.65
N GLY A 68 -9.59 17.39 0.32
CA GLY A 68 -10.15 17.45 1.67
C GLY A 68 -10.02 16.15 2.48
N LEU A 69 -8.97 15.36 2.21
CA LEU A 69 -8.67 14.10 2.90
C LEU A 69 -7.75 14.31 4.10
N ASN A 70 -7.60 13.28 4.93
CA ASN A 70 -6.67 13.31 6.06
C ASN A 70 -5.21 13.30 5.55
N VAL A 71 -4.54 14.44 5.68
CA VAL A 71 -3.15 14.67 5.23
C VAL A 71 -2.15 13.78 5.97
N GLU A 72 -2.34 13.55 7.26
CA GLU A 72 -1.42 12.71 8.07
C GLU A 72 -1.46 11.25 7.62
N LYS A 73 -2.65 10.72 7.34
CA LYS A 73 -2.81 9.38 6.78
C LYS A 73 -2.18 9.26 5.39
N ALA A 74 -2.39 10.27 4.53
CA ALA A 74 -1.79 10.31 3.19
C ALA A 74 -0.27 10.31 3.24
N ALA A 75 0.32 11.17 4.09
CA ALA A 75 1.76 11.22 4.30
C ALA A 75 2.30 9.88 4.82
N GLN A 76 1.63 9.29 5.82
CA GLN A 76 2.05 8.02 6.41
C GLN A 76 2.02 6.86 5.40
N ALA A 77 0.91 6.70 4.69
CA ALA A 77 0.77 5.64 3.68
C ALA A 77 1.79 5.82 2.55
N ALA A 78 1.95 7.04 2.04
CA ALA A 78 2.88 7.36 0.98
C ALA A 78 4.36 7.18 1.39
N LEU A 79 4.73 7.52 2.62
CA LEU A 79 6.08 7.28 3.14
C LEU A 79 6.41 5.78 3.24
N MET A 80 5.40 4.95 3.47
CA MET A 80 5.54 3.51 3.73
C MET A 80 5.24 2.61 2.53
N HIS A 81 4.73 3.15 1.40
CA HIS A 81 4.22 2.33 0.29
C HIS A 81 5.23 1.31 -0.25
N ASP A 82 6.50 1.68 -0.31
CA ASP A 82 7.59 0.91 -0.92
C ASP A 82 8.51 0.23 0.11
N LEU A 83 8.06 0.03 1.37
CA LEU A 83 8.87 -0.58 2.44
C LEU A 83 9.48 -1.93 2.05
N ALA A 84 8.73 -2.77 1.33
CA ALA A 84 9.17 -4.09 0.90
C ALA A 84 9.73 -4.11 -0.54
N LYS A 85 9.92 -2.95 -1.18
CA LYS A 85 10.29 -2.85 -2.61
C LYS A 85 11.57 -3.58 -2.98
N PHE A 86 12.51 -3.70 -2.05
CA PHE A 86 13.82 -4.34 -2.29
C PHE A 86 13.95 -5.71 -1.63
N PHE A 87 12.85 -6.29 -1.14
CA PHE A 87 12.86 -7.64 -0.63
C PHE A 87 13.03 -8.64 -1.77
N LYS A 88 13.76 -9.73 -1.49
CA LYS A 88 13.97 -10.80 -2.49
C LYS A 88 12.63 -11.48 -2.81
N PRO A 89 12.41 -11.94 -4.06
CA PRO A 89 11.18 -12.63 -4.48
C PRO A 89 10.73 -13.74 -3.53
N LYS A 90 11.66 -14.60 -3.09
CA LYS A 90 11.37 -15.68 -2.13
C LYS A 90 10.81 -15.16 -0.80
N ARG A 91 11.34 -14.04 -0.29
CA ARG A 91 10.86 -13.43 0.95
C ARG A 91 9.45 -12.88 0.76
N LEU A 92 9.17 -12.21 -0.37
CA LEU A 92 7.84 -11.69 -0.68
C LEU A 92 6.78 -12.81 -0.72
N LEU A 93 7.06 -13.91 -1.42
CA LEU A 93 6.19 -15.09 -1.45
C LEU A 93 5.99 -15.69 -0.06
N SER A 94 7.07 -15.89 0.71
CA SER A 94 6.95 -16.45 2.06
C SER A 94 6.12 -15.57 3.00
N MET A 95 6.25 -14.24 2.90
CA MET A 95 5.42 -13.30 3.66
C MET A 95 3.96 -13.40 3.25
N ALA A 96 3.68 -13.40 1.94
CA ALA A 96 2.32 -13.50 1.43
C ALA A 96 1.63 -14.81 1.84
N ILE A 97 2.33 -15.95 1.76
CA ILE A 97 1.83 -17.25 2.19
C ILE A 97 1.58 -17.29 3.70
N ALA A 98 2.52 -16.78 4.50
CA ALA A 98 2.39 -16.74 5.96
C ALA A 98 1.20 -15.88 6.41
N GLU A 99 0.92 -14.81 5.68
CA GLU A 99 -0.24 -13.93 5.90
C GLU A 99 -1.56 -14.54 5.39
N GLY A 100 -1.51 -15.67 4.68
CA GLY A 100 -2.69 -16.33 4.12
C GLY A 100 -3.26 -15.63 2.89
N LEU A 101 -2.45 -14.86 2.15
CA LEU A 101 -2.89 -14.20 0.93
C LEU A 101 -3.18 -15.24 -0.16
N THR A 102 -4.27 -15.00 -0.90
CA THR A 102 -4.54 -15.74 -2.13
C THR A 102 -3.65 -15.20 -3.25
N LEU A 103 -2.77 -16.04 -3.78
CA LEU A 103 -1.85 -15.68 -4.85
C LEU A 103 -2.45 -16.00 -6.22
N ASP A 104 -2.38 -15.05 -7.14
CA ASP A 104 -2.61 -15.30 -8.55
C ASP A 104 -1.36 -15.96 -9.17
N PRO A 105 -1.48 -16.81 -10.21
CA PRO A 105 -0.31 -17.33 -10.92
C PRO A 105 0.66 -16.24 -11.40
N ILE A 106 0.16 -15.02 -11.67
CA ILE A 106 1.00 -13.88 -12.02
C ILE A 106 1.85 -13.41 -10.83
N ASP A 107 1.33 -13.45 -9.59
CA ASP A 107 2.10 -13.15 -8.39
C ASP A 107 3.24 -14.15 -8.20
N GLU A 108 3.00 -15.44 -8.47
CA GLU A 108 4.03 -16.47 -8.40
C GLU A 108 5.11 -16.30 -9.49
N SER A 109 4.68 -15.95 -10.71
CA SER A 109 5.59 -15.71 -11.84
C SER A 109 6.38 -14.40 -11.70
N ASN A 110 5.80 -13.39 -11.05
CA ASN A 110 6.40 -12.09 -10.79
C ASN A 110 6.20 -11.65 -9.33
N PRO A 111 6.92 -12.26 -8.38
CA PRO A 111 6.74 -11.99 -6.96
C PRO A 111 7.03 -10.56 -6.54
N HIS A 112 7.68 -9.77 -7.40
CA HIS A 112 7.93 -8.37 -7.12
C HIS A 112 6.63 -7.56 -7.00
N LEU A 113 5.52 -8.01 -7.58
CA LEU A 113 4.20 -7.38 -7.40
C LEU A 113 3.76 -7.38 -5.93
N LEU A 114 4.13 -8.42 -5.18
CA LEU A 114 3.76 -8.61 -3.78
C LEU A 114 4.44 -7.63 -2.80
N HIS A 115 5.33 -6.75 -3.27
CA HIS A 115 5.92 -5.74 -2.38
C HIS A 115 4.88 -4.76 -1.80
N ALA A 116 3.75 -4.56 -2.48
CA ALA A 116 2.66 -3.74 -1.95
C ALA A 116 2.01 -4.42 -0.73
N ASP A 117 1.59 -5.67 -0.89
CA ASP A 117 1.02 -6.46 0.21
C ASP A 117 2.02 -6.68 1.34
N ALA A 118 3.27 -7.05 1.01
CA ALA A 118 4.33 -7.20 1.99
C ALA A 118 4.70 -5.86 2.67
N GLY A 119 4.59 -4.73 1.97
CA GLY A 119 4.80 -3.39 2.53
C GLY A 119 3.79 -3.07 3.62
N ALA A 120 2.52 -3.43 3.42
CA ALA A 120 1.48 -3.29 4.44
C ALA A 120 1.75 -4.18 5.66
N ILE A 121 2.21 -5.42 5.45
CA ILE A 121 2.63 -6.32 6.53
C ILE A 121 3.78 -5.69 7.34
N VAL A 122 4.80 -5.15 6.68
CA VAL A 122 5.91 -4.46 7.37
C VAL A 122 5.41 -3.24 8.13
N ALA A 123 4.55 -2.41 7.53
CA ALA A 123 3.97 -1.24 8.18
C ALA A 123 3.23 -1.61 9.48
N ARG A 124 2.46 -2.70 9.45
CA ARG A 124 1.76 -3.23 10.63
C ARG A 124 2.73 -3.78 11.67
N ASP A 125 3.61 -4.70 11.28
CA ASP A 125 4.37 -5.51 12.24
C ASP A 125 5.60 -4.78 12.79
N GLU A 126 6.31 -4.01 11.95
CA GLU A 126 7.51 -3.26 12.36
C GLU A 126 7.14 -1.90 12.94
N PHE A 127 6.17 -1.21 12.32
CA PHE A 127 5.83 0.18 12.68
C PHE A 127 4.51 0.31 13.44
N GLY A 128 3.75 -0.78 13.68
CA GLY A 128 2.55 -0.71 14.51
C GLY A 128 1.45 0.17 13.91
N VAL A 129 1.39 0.25 12.57
CA VAL A 129 0.25 0.87 11.89
C VAL A 129 -0.96 -0.03 12.09
N GLN A 130 -2.03 0.53 12.64
CA GLN A 130 -3.30 -0.17 12.92
C GLN A 130 -4.48 0.40 12.11
N ASP A 131 -4.24 1.50 11.39
CA ASP A 131 -5.27 2.13 10.58
C ASP A 131 -5.41 1.37 9.27
N GLU A 132 -6.48 0.59 9.13
CA GLU A 132 -6.71 -0.23 7.93
C GLU A 132 -6.82 0.60 6.66
N GLU A 133 -7.26 1.86 6.73
CA GLU A 133 -7.30 2.73 5.55
C GLU A 133 -5.88 3.01 5.02
N VAL A 134 -4.92 3.21 5.93
CA VAL A 134 -3.49 3.40 5.61
C VAL A 134 -2.88 2.10 5.09
N LEU A 135 -3.16 0.98 5.74
CA LEU A 135 -2.66 -0.34 5.33
C LEU A 135 -3.20 -0.74 3.95
N ASP A 136 -4.49 -0.51 3.69
CA ASP A 136 -5.13 -0.74 2.39
C ASP A 136 -4.51 0.14 1.30
N ALA A 137 -4.25 1.41 1.60
CA ALA A 137 -3.60 2.32 0.65
C ALA A 137 -2.19 1.83 0.26
N ILE A 138 -1.43 1.32 1.22
CA ILE A 138 -0.12 0.67 0.96
C ILE A 138 -0.32 -0.61 0.15
N ARG A 139 -1.25 -1.48 0.54
CA ARG A 139 -1.50 -2.79 -0.07
C ARG A 139 -1.87 -2.68 -1.55
N HIS A 140 -2.61 -1.63 -1.92
CA HIS A 140 -3.18 -1.48 -3.25
C HIS A 140 -2.38 -0.55 -4.16
N HIS A 141 -1.30 0.08 -3.71
CA HIS A 141 -0.62 1.13 -4.48
C HIS A 141 -0.05 0.67 -5.84
N THR A 142 0.26 -0.63 -6.02
CA THR A 142 0.84 -1.14 -7.27
C THR A 142 -0.23 -1.58 -8.29
N LEU A 143 -1.18 -2.41 -7.86
CA LEU A 143 -2.16 -3.06 -8.76
C LEU A 143 -3.54 -2.40 -8.72
N GLY A 144 -3.75 -1.50 -7.75
CA GLY A 144 -5.05 -1.00 -7.36
C GLY A 144 -5.93 -2.07 -6.70
N SER A 145 -7.18 -1.70 -6.47
CA SER A 145 -8.28 -2.58 -6.10
C SER A 145 -9.61 -1.96 -6.58
N PRO A 146 -10.63 -2.77 -6.96
CA PRO A 146 -11.98 -2.27 -7.24
C PRO A 146 -12.61 -1.46 -6.11
N THR A 147 -12.14 -1.64 -4.88
CA THR A 147 -12.69 -1.03 -3.66
C THR A 147 -11.70 -0.08 -2.99
N MET A 148 -10.71 0.46 -3.73
CA MET A 148 -9.80 1.45 -3.15
C MET A 148 -10.56 2.65 -2.58
N THR A 149 -10.20 3.03 -1.36
CA THR A 149 -10.64 4.29 -0.76
C THR A 149 -10.04 5.48 -1.50
N LEU A 150 -10.54 6.70 -1.23
CA LEU A 150 -9.93 7.91 -1.79
C LEU A 150 -8.47 8.07 -1.33
N LEU A 151 -8.14 7.66 -0.10
CA LEU A 151 -6.76 7.59 0.38
C LEU A 151 -5.91 6.63 -0.47
N GLY A 152 -6.43 5.44 -0.77
CA GLY A 152 -5.76 4.49 -1.67
C GLY A 152 -5.55 5.04 -3.07
N CYS A 153 -6.54 5.76 -3.61
CA CYS A 153 -6.42 6.45 -4.89
C CYS A 153 -5.30 7.50 -4.86
N VAL A 154 -5.20 8.29 -3.79
CA VAL A 154 -4.12 9.28 -3.61
C VAL A 154 -2.76 8.61 -3.65
N VAL A 155 -2.55 7.52 -2.90
CA VAL A 155 -1.24 6.83 -2.87
C VAL A 155 -0.92 6.16 -4.21
N TYR A 156 -1.90 5.51 -4.83
CA TYR A 156 -1.77 4.90 -6.16
C TYR A 156 -1.38 5.93 -7.23
N LEU A 157 -2.08 7.07 -7.27
CA LEU A 157 -1.77 8.16 -8.18
C LEU A 157 -0.43 8.80 -7.86
N ALA A 158 -0.14 9.05 -6.59
CA ALA A 158 1.09 9.70 -6.19
C ALA A 158 2.33 8.89 -6.59
N ASP A 159 2.31 7.57 -6.42
CA ASP A 159 3.41 6.70 -6.83
C ASP A 159 3.67 6.76 -8.35
N GLY A 160 2.60 6.76 -9.15
CA GLY A 160 2.69 6.80 -10.62
C GLY A 160 2.98 8.17 -11.21
N LEU A 161 2.69 9.26 -10.48
CA LEU A 161 2.64 10.61 -11.03
C LEU A 161 3.54 11.62 -10.32
N GLU A 162 4.26 11.24 -9.27
CA GLU A 162 5.21 12.14 -8.61
C GLU A 162 6.16 12.84 -9.63
N PRO A 163 6.62 14.09 -9.40
CA PRO A 163 7.31 14.89 -10.41
C PRO A 163 8.57 14.26 -11.04
N GLY A 164 9.26 13.39 -10.31
CA GLY A 164 10.43 12.64 -10.77
C GLY A 164 10.14 11.52 -11.77
N ARG A 165 8.86 11.21 -12.07
CA ARG A 165 8.47 10.27 -13.13
C ARG A 165 8.65 10.83 -14.54
N GLY A 166 8.94 12.12 -14.68
CA GLY A 166 9.15 12.81 -15.96
C GLY A 166 7.97 13.70 -16.35
N ASN A 167 8.07 14.33 -17.52
CA ASN A 167 7.13 15.37 -17.99
C ASN A 167 6.64 15.06 -19.41
N THR A 168 6.12 13.85 -19.62
CA THR A 168 5.45 13.54 -20.89
C THR A 168 4.05 14.18 -20.89
N PRO A 169 3.47 14.48 -22.07
CA PRO A 169 2.11 15.00 -22.14
C PRO A 169 1.07 14.11 -21.44
N GLU A 170 1.24 12.78 -21.48
CA GLU A 170 0.36 11.84 -20.78
C GLU A 170 0.48 11.96 -19.25
N LEU A 171 1.71 12.12 -18.72
CA LEU A 171 1.93 12.32 -17.28
C LEU A 171 1.41 13.68 -16.81
N GLU A 172 1.61 14.74 -17.59
CA GLU A 172 1.10 16.08 -17.26
C GLU A 172 -0.43 16.11 -17.24
N GLU A 173 -1.08 15.46 -18.21
CA GLU A 173 -2.54 15.34 -18.22
C GLU A 173 -3.05 14.50 -17.04
N LEU A 174 -2.40 13.38 -16.71
CA LEU A 174 -2.79 12.58 -15.54
C LEU A 174 -2.60 13.35 -14.23
N ARG A 175 -1.54 14.15 -14.10
CA ARG A 175 -1.38 15.07 -12.95
C ARG A 175 -2.51 16.07 -12.91
N ARG A 176 -2.83 16.75 -14.02
CA ARG A 176 -3.97 17.70 -14.07
C ARG A 176 -5.27 17.04 -13.61
N LEU A 177 -5.60 15.87 -14.16
CA LEU A 177 -6.77 15.10 -13.76
C LEU A 177 -6.75 14.71 -12.28
N SER A 178 -5.59 14.33 -11.73
CA SER A 178 -5.49 13.96 -10.30
C SER A 178 -5.79 15.12 -9.35
N HIS A 179 -5.58 16.36 -9.79
CA HIS A 179 -5.98 17.55 -9.03
C HIS A 179 -7.49 17.81 -9.11
N GLU A 180 -8.14 17.43 -10.21
CA GLU A 180 -9.56 17.73 -10.46
C GLU A 180 -10.50 16.64 -9.96
N ASP A 181 -10.20 15.37 -10.24
CA ASP A 181 -11.06 14.22 -9.94
C ASP A 181 -10.21 12.95 -9.74
N LEU A 182 -10.10 12.49 -8.49
CA LEU A 182 -9.35 11.27 -8.15
C LEU A 182 -9.90 10.01 -8.81
N ILE A 183 -11.22 9.92 -9.02
CA ILE A 183 -11.85 8.73 -9.61
C ILE A 183 -11.50 8.67 -11.10
N GLN A 184 -11.66 9.80 -11.81
CA GLN A 184 -11.29 9.91 -13.21
C GLN A 184 -9.79 9.67 -13.40
N ALA A 185 -8.94 10.29 -12.57
CA ALA A 185 -7.50 10.13 -12.64
C ALA A 185 -7.07 8.69 -12.40
N THR A 186 -7.65 8.01 -11.41
CA THR A 186 -7.33 6.60 -11.09
C THR A 186 -7.67 5.68 -12.26
N TRP A 187 -8.85 5.84 -12.86
CA TRP A 187 -9.22 5.11 -14.08
C TRP A 187 -8.20 5.37 -15.20
N ARG A 188 -7.90 6.65 -15.48
CA ARG A 188 -7.03 7.03 -16.60
C ARG A 188 -5.58 6.58 -16.39
N ALA A 189 -5.11 6.56 -15.15
CA ALA A 189 -3.82 6.01 -14.77
C ALA A 189 -3.79 4.48 -14.99
N ALA A 190 -4.84 3.75 -14.57
CA ALA A 190 -4.93 2.31 -14.83
C ALA A 190 -4.99 2.00 -16.34
N ASP A 191 -5.69 2.81 -17.14
CA ASP A 191 -5.69 2.73 -18.60
C ASP A 191 -4.28 2.92 -19.19
N ALA A 192 -3.50 3.88 -18.69
CA ALA A 192 -2.13 4.12 -19.11
C ALA A 192 -1.21 2.93 -18.74
N SER A 193 -1.33 2.41 -17.51
CA SER A 193 -0.60 1.22 -17.06
C SER A 193 -0.89 0.01 -17.93
N LEU A 194 -2.15 -0.25 -18.27
CA LEU A 194 -2.54 -1.36 -19.16
C LEU A 194 -1.95 -1.20 -20.56
N ARG A 195 -2.03 0.00 -21.15
CA ARG A 195 -1.40 0.28 -22.46
C ARG A 195 0.09 -0.01 -22.43
N HIS A 196 0.78 0.46 -21.39
CA HIS A 196 2.22 0.23 -21.23
C HIS A 196 2.54 -1.27 -21.12
N LEU A 197 1.82 -2.02 -20.28
CA LEU A 197 2.04 -3.46 -20.10
C LEU A 197 1.80 -4.24 -21.40
N ILE A 198 0.75 -3.91 -22.16
CA ILE A 198 0.45 -4.53 -23.46
C ILE A 198 1.57 -4.23 -24.46
N GLN A 199 2.00 -2.97 -24.58
CA GLN A 199 3.07 -2.57 -25.51
C GLN A 199 4.41 -3.22 -25.16
N ALA A 200 4.69 -3.40 -23.87
CA ALA A 200 5.91 -4.06 -23.38
C ALA A 200 5.84 -5.60 -23.43
N GLY A 201 4.69 -6.19 -23.78
CA GLY A 201 4.50 -7.65 -23.81
C GLY A 201 4.55 -8.31 -22.43
N HIS A 202 4.18 -7.57 -21.37
CA HIS A 202 4.17 -8.07 -19.99
C HIS A 202 2.85 -8.76 -19.63
N LEU A 203 2.91 -9.70 -18.68
CA LEU A 203 1.72 -10.27 -18.05
C LEU A 203 0.95 -9.16 -17.32
N ILE A 204 -0.38 -9.24 -17.38
CA ILE A 204 -1.28 -8.27 -16.75
C ILE A 204 -2.02 -8.96 -15.62
N HIS A 205 -1.75 -8.53 -14.40
CA HIS A 205 -2.46 -9.04 -13.23
C HIS A 205 -3.96 -8.69 -13.32
N PRO A 206 -4.90 -9.64 -13.12
CA PRO A 206 -6.35 -9.38 -13.25
C PRO A 206 -6.84 -8.22 -12.38
N ARG A 207 -6.27 -8.06 -11.18
CA ARG A 207 -6.54 -6.93 -10.26
C ARG A 207 -6.42 -5.56 -10.95
N THR A 208 -5.43 -5.35 -11.82
CA THR A 208 -5.29 -4.07 -12.56
C THR A 208 -6.46 -3.83 -13.51
N VAL A 209 -6.93 -4.87 -14.21
CA VAL A 209 -8.10 -4.78 -15.10
C VAL A 209 -9.37 -4.53 -14.30
N GLN A 210 -9.53 -5.20 -13.16
CA GLN A 210 -10.65 -5.03 -12.26
C GLN A 210 -10.69 -3.59 -11.69
N THR A 211 -9.56 -3.07 -11.23
CA THR A 211 -9.40 -1.66 -10.80
C THR A 211 -9.85 -0.72 -11.91
N ARG A 212 -9.28 -0.88 -13.11
CA ARG A 212 -9.62 -0.04 -14.26
C ARG A 212 -11.14 -0.03 -14.53
N ASN A 213 -11.77 -1.20 -14.54
CA ASN A 213 -13.19 -1.31 -14.85
C ASN A 213 -14.07 -0.71 -13.76
N ALA A 214 -13.72 -0.91 -12.49
CA ALA A 214 -14.46 -0.35 -11.35
C ALA A 214 -14.45 1.19 -11.39
N PHE A 215 -13.28 1.81 -11.56
CA PHE A 215 -13.17 3.27 -11.59
C PHE A 215 -13.80 3.91 -12.83
N LEU A 216 -13.72 3.24 -14.01
CA LEU A 216 -14.48 3.67 -15.17
C LEU A 216 -15.99 3.65 -14.91
N GLN A 217 -16.49 2.56 -14.31
CA GLN A 217 -17.91 2.42 -14.03
C GLN A 217 -18.38 3.48 -13.03
N GLN A 218 -17.59 3.71 -11.98
CA GLN A 218 -17.87 4.75 -10.99
C GLN A 218 -17.92 6.14 -11.63
N TYR A 219 -16.93 6.49 -12.46
CA TYR A 219 -16.91 7.77 -13.20
C TYR A 219 -18.14 7.93 -14.12
N LYS A 220 -18.54 6.88 -14.84
CA LYS A 220 -19.74 6.93 -15.68
C LYS A 220 -21.02 7.14 -14.86
N GLN A 221 -21.09 6.60 -13.64
CA GLN A 221 -22.24 6.77 -12.76
C GLN A 221 -22.32 8.16 -12.14
N THR A 222 -21.18 8.81 -11.87
CA THR A 222 -21.14 10.19 -11.38
C THR A 222 -21.55 11.18 -12.47
N GLU A 223 -21.13 10.95 -13.71
CA GLU A 223 -21.52 11.77 -14.87
C GLU A 223 -23.01 11.59 -15.26
N ALA A 224 -23.56 10.39 -15.07
CA ALA A 224 -24.95 10.09 -15.42
C ALA A 224 -25.98 10.58 -14.39
N LYS A 225 -25.57 11.01 -13.19
CA LYS A 225 -26.48 11.63 -12.22
C LYS A 225 -26.68 13.09 -12.61
N PRO A 226 -27.90 13.54 -12.96
CA PRO A 226 -28.14 14.97 -13.17
C PRO A 226 -27.76 15.75 -11.90
N ARG A 227 -27.03 16.86 -12.08
CA ARG A 227 -26.77 17.86 -11.02
C ARG A 227 -28.10 18.54 -10.64
N THR A 228 -29.00 17.84 -9.98
CA THR A 228 -30.26 18.41 -9.50
C THR A 228 -30.10 18.98 -8.09
N LEU A 229 -30.22 20.31 -8.03
CA LEU A 229 -30.71 21.15 -6.91
C LEU A 229 -29.75 21.46 -5.73
N GLN A 230 -28.87 22.44 -5.94
CA GLN A 230 -28.60 23.48 -4.94
C GLN A 230 -28.99 24.83 -5.57
N ASN A 231 -30.25 25.22 -5.40
CA ASN A 231 -30.74 26.60 -5.52
C ASN A 231 -32.22 26.57 -5.18
N HIS A 232 -32.56 26.59 -3.89
CA HIS A 232 -33.81 27.11 -3.34
C HIS A 232 -33.56 27.39 -1.85
N PHE A 233 -34.12 28.50 -1.34
CA PHE A 233 -33.85 29.21 -0.07
C PHE A 233 -32.69 30.22 -0.19
N VAL A 234 -32.85 31.53 -0.10
CA VAL A 234 -33.92 32.40 0.43
C VAL A 234 -33.83 33.74 -0.30
N LYS A 235 -34.95 34.27 -0.80
CA LYS A 235 -35.22 35.73 -0.84
C LYS A 235 -36.71 35.94 -1.08
N GLY A 236 -37.42 36.16 0.01
CA GLY A 236 -38.86 36.36 0.00
C GLY A 236 -39.37 36.72 1.38
N ILE A 237 -38.92 37.86 1.93
CA ILE A 237 -39.74 38.65 2.83
C ILE A 237 -39.74 40.07 2.24
N GLN A 238 -40.96 40.48 1.91
CA GLN A 238 -41.35 41.70 1.21
C GLN A 238 -41.56 42.86 2.24
N PRO A 239 -42.01 44.06 1.81
CA PRO A 239 -41.53 45.37 2.27
C PRO A 239 -41.97 45.81 3.67
#